data_AF-B0BFS9-F1
#
_entry.id   AF-B0BFS9-F1
#
_cell.length_a   1.000
_cell.length_b   1.000
_cell.length_c   1.000
_cell.angle_alpha   90.00
_cell.angle_beta   90.00
_cell.angle_gamma   90.00
#
_symmetry.space_group_name_H-M   'P 1'
#
loop_
_entity.id
_entity.type
_entity.pdbx_description
1 polymer ?
#
loop_
_entity_poly.entity_id
_entity_poly.type
_entity_poly.pdbx_seq_one_letter_code
_entity_poly.pdbx_strand_id
1 'polypeptide(L)'
;MNIVSLIYCFIVYLTVGWVSLLIIRSINYDNNGMAFIAAAICAVYTAVQRHHSDPTGENTTKAQLVAAVALGTSALAFGLSAHWILAPFPYPDVTIGISTVGSFGFVFVMFNIFWRSLGPKTN
;
A
#
# COMPACT_ATOMS: atom_id res chain seq x y z
N MET A 1 -15.10 -5.17 3.42
CA MET A 1 -13.76 -5.31 4.01
C MET A 1 -13.81 -4.77 5.42
N ASN A 2 -13.41 -5.58 6.40
CA ASN A 2 -13.57 -5.24 7.82
C ASN A 2 -12.51 -4.25 8.30
N ILE A 3 -12.83 -3.45 9.33
CA ILE A 3 -11.96 -2.38 9.84
C ILE A 3 -10.60 -2.91 10.32
N VAL A 4 -10.57 -4.13 10.85
CA VAL A 4 -9.33 -4.80 11.27
C VAL A 4 -8.39 -5.02 10.09
N SER A 5 -8.92 -5.40 8.92
CA SER A 5 -8.11 -5.60 7.71
C SER A 5 -7.53 -4.29 7.19
N LEU A 6 -8.27 -3.19 7.36
CA LEU A 6 -7.82 -1.85 6.98
C LEU A 6 -6.69 -1.35 7.88
N ILE A 7 -6.84 -1.52 9.19
CA ILE A 7 -5.80 -1.16 10.16
C ILE A 7 -4.53 -1.96 9.90
N TYR A 8 -4.67 -3.26 9.63
CA TYR A 8 -3.52 -4.13 9.35
C TYR A 8 -2.81 -3.70 8.05
N CYS A 9 -3.57 -3.42 6.99
CA CYS A 9 -3.06 -2.88 5.73
C CYS A 9 -2.28 -1.58 5.94
N PHE A 10 -2.82 -0.65 6.73
CA PHE A 10 -2.19 0.62 7.06
C PHE A 10 -0.85 0.42 7.80
N ILE A 11 -0.84 -0.43 8.83
CA ILE A 11 0.38 -0.72 9.61
C ILE A 11 1.45 -1.38 8.74
N VAL A 12 1.06 -2.37 7.92
CA VAL A 12 1.98 -3.04 7.00
C VAL A 12 2.55 -2.04 5.99
N TYR A 13 1.71 -1.19 5.42
CA TYR A 13 2.17 -0.16 4.48
C TYR A 13 3.21 0.77 5.13
N LEU A 14 2.91 1.31 6.31
CA LEU A 14 3.85 2.20 7.00
C LEU A 14 5.16 1.50 7.36
N THR A 15 5.08 0.30 7.94
CA THR A 15 6.26 -0.43 8.39
C THR A 15 7.16 -0.80 7.21
N VAL A 16 6.58 -1.39 6.15
CA VAL A 16 7.32 -1.77 4.95
C VAL A 16 7.83 -0.53 4.21
N GLY A 17 7.05 0.55 4.15
CA GLY A 17 7.45 1.81 3.55
C GLY A 17 8.67 2.42 4.23
N TRP A 18 8.67 2.50 5.56
CA TRP A 18 9.81 3.02 6.32
C TRP A 18 11.06 2.16 6.15
N VAL A 19 10.94 0.83 6.29
CA VAL A 19 12.07 -0.09 6.11
C VAL A 19 12.62 0.01 4.69
N SER A 20 11.74 0.00 3.68
CA SER A 20 12.15 0.11 2.27
C SER A 20 12.81 1.45 1.98
N LEU A 21 12.30 2.55 2.53
CA LEU A 21 12.87 3.88 2.35
C LEU A 21 14.28 3.99 2.96
N LEU A 22 14.49 3.43 4.15
CA LEU A 22 15.81 3.43 4.79
C LEU A 22 16.82 2.60 3.98
N ILE A 23 16.41 1.44 3.47
CA ILE A 23 17.25 0.58 2.62
C ILE A 23 17.54 1.27 1.28
N ILE A 24 16.53 1.83 0.62
CA ILE A 24 16.71 2.45 -0.68
C ILE A 24 17.60 3.68 -0.54
N ARG A 25 17.42 4.52 0.50
CA ARG A 25 18.28 5.68 0.72
C ARG A 25 19.74 5.33 1.03
N SER A 26 20.01 4.15 1.61
CA SER A 26 21.39 3.70 1.82
C SER A 26 22.08 3.24 0.52
N ILE A 27 21.31 2.91 -0.51
CA ILE A 27 21.82 2.45 -1.82
C ILE A 27 21.79 3.58 -2.85
N ASN A 28 20.66 4.26 -2.99
CA ASN A 28 20.40 5.29 -3.98
C ASN A 28 19.39 6.32 -3.45
N TYR A 29 19.87 7.51 -3.13
CA TYR A 29 19.09 8.57 -2.50
C TYR A 29 17.99 9.16 -3.41
N ASP A 30 18.14 9.08 -4.73
CA ASP A 30 17.23 9.75 -5.68
C ASP A 30 15.99 8.91 -5.99
N ASN A 31 16.04 7.59 -5.77
CA ASN A 31 14.97 6.68 -6.18
C ASN A 31 13.99 6.31 -5.06
N ASN A 32 13.61 7.29 -4.24
CA ASN A 32 12.74 7.07 -3.07
C ASN A 32 11.33 6.56 -3.44
N GLY A 33 10.87 6.76 -4.68
CA GLY A 33 9.59 6.27 -5.17
C GLY A 33 9.45 4.74 -5.09
N MET A 34 10.56 4.00 -5.20
CA MET A 34 10.57 2.54 -5.08
C MET A 34 10.10 2.06 -3.71
N ALA A 35 10.31 2.85 -2.65
CA ALA A 35 9.85 2.50 -1.30
C ALA A 35 8.32 2.48 -1.19
N PHE A 36 7.65 3.42 -1.88
CA PHE A 36 6.19 3.48 -1.93
C PHE A 36 5.61 2.29 -2.70
N ILE A 37 6.24 1.92 -3.81
CA ILE A 37 5.80 0.76 -4.61
C ILE A 37 5.93 -0.53 -3.79
N ALA A 38 7.07 -0.75 -3.14
CA ALA A 38 7.28 -1.92 -2.29
C ALA A 38 6.26 -1.99 -1.14
N ALA A 39 6.02 -0.86 -0.46
CA ALA A 39 5.00 -0.76 0.58
C ALA A 39 3.60 -1.08 0.06
N ALA A 40 3.23 -0.54 -1.12
CA ALA A 40 1.93 -0.78 -1.74
C ALA A 40 1.74 -2.27 -2.08
N ILE A 41 2.74 -2.92 -2.68
CA ILE A 41 2.66 -4.35 -3.03
C ILE A 41 2.39 -5.19 -1.77
N CYS A 42 3.20 -5.02 -0.72
CA CYS A 42 3.06 -5.80 0.51
C CYS A 42 1.73 -5.52 1.22
N ALA A 43 1.29 -4.27 1.25
CA ALA A 43 0.06 -3.88 1.91
C ALA A 43 -1.19 -4.36 1.15
N VAL A 44 -1.22 -4.27 -0.19
CA VAL A 44 -2.31 -4.84 -1.00
C VAL A 44 -2.38 -6.35 -0.80
N TYR A 45 -1.25 -7.05 -0.88
CA TYR A 45 -1.22 -8.50 -0.71
C TYR A 45 -1.76 -8.92 0.66
N THR A 46 -1.29 -8.30 1.74
CA THR A 46 -1.76 -8.61 3.10
C THR A 46 -3.23 -8.25 3.32
N ALA A 47 -3.71 -7.13 2.77
CA ALA A 47 -5.12 -6.77 2.82
C ALA A 47 -6.00 -7.78 2.09
N VAL A 48 -5.59 -8.19 0.89
CA VAL A 48 -6.28 -9.20 0.08
C VAL A 48 -6.30 -10.54 0.81
N GLN A 49 -5.16 -10.99 1.33
CA GLN A 49 -5.05 -12.23 2.09
C GLN A 49 -5.99 -12.22 3.30
N ARG A 50 -5.98 -11.13 4.08
CA ARG A 50 -6.82 -11.02 5.28
C ARG A 50 -8.31 -10.95 4.94
N HIS A 51 -8.69 -10.18 3.91
CA HIS A 51 -10.07 -10.11 3.43
C HIS A 51 -10.53 -11.44 2.81
N HIS A 52 -9.63 -12.19 2.18
CA HIS A 52 -9.90 -13.53 1.67
C HIS A 52 -10.07 -14.56 2.79
N SER A 53 -9.37 -14.43 3.92
CA SER A 53 -9.55 -15.31 5.08
C SER A 53 -10.86 -15.09 5.84
N ASP A 54 -11.56 -13.97 5.60
CA ASP A 54 -12.87 -13.71 6.22
C ASP A 54 -13.94 -14.58 5.56
N PRO A 55 -14.78 -15.33 6.31
CA PRO A 55 -15.86 -16.14 5.75
C PRO A 55 -16.78 -15.34 4.82
N THR A 56 -17.02 -14.07 5.13
CA THR A 56 -17.89 -13.16 4.38
C THR A 56 -17.17 -12.38 3.27
N GLY A 57 -15.86 -12.61 3.12
CA GLY A 57 -15.01 -11.89 2.18
C GLY A 57 -15.31 -12.25 0.72
N GLU A 58 -15.90 -11.31 -0.02
CA GLU A 58 -16.08 -11.43 -1.46
C GLU A 58 -15.20 -10.42 -2.22
N ASN A 59 -14.75 -10.79 -3.42
CA ASN A 59 -14.07 -9.88 -4.33
C ASN A 59 -15.10 -8.98 -5.01
N THR A 60 -15.39 -7.84 -4.38
CA THR A 60 -16.32 -6.84 -4.90
C THR A 60 -15.59 -5.55 -5.21
N THR A 61 -16.12 -4.77 -6.17
CA THR A 61 -15.61 -3.42 -6.48
C THR A 61 -15.63 -2.52 -5.24
N LYS A 62 -16.59 -2.72 -4.32
CA LYS A 62 -16.64 -2.00 -3.04
C LYS A 62 -15.43 -2.32 -2.16
N ALA A 63 -15.03 -3.59 -2.04
CA ALA A 63 -13.86 -3.98 -1.26
C ALA A 63 -12.56 -3.40 -1.85
N GLN A 64 -12.44 -3.41 -3.18
CA GLN A 64 -11.31 -2.82 -3.90
C GLN A 64 -11.23 -1.31 -3.68
N LEU A 65 -12.36 -0.60 -3.79
CA LEU A 65 -12.42 0.84 -3.55
C LEU A 65 -12.01 1.19 -2.11
N VAL A 66 -12.51 0.45 -1.13
CA VAL A 66 -12.17 0.67 0.28
C VAL A 66 -10.68 0.39 0.54
N ALA A 67 -10.11 -0.65 -0.09
CA ALA A 67 -8.67 -0.92 -0.04
C ALA A 67 -7.85 0.20 -0.70
N ALA A 68 -8.29 0.70 -1.87
CA ALA A 68 -7.65 1.76 -2.63
C ALA A 68 -7.62 3.08 -1.85
N VAL A 69 -8.74 3.46 -1.25
CA VAL A 69 -8.82 4.65 -0.39
C VAL A 69 -7.88 4.52 0.80
N ALA A 70 -7.88 3.38 1.49
CA ALA A 70 -7.00 3.17 2.64
C ALA A 70 -5.51 3.21 2.26
N LEU A 71 -5.14 2.66 1.11
CA LEU A 71 -3.76 2.68 0.64
C LEU A 71 -3.33 4.05 0.13
N GLY A 72 -4.21 4.77 -0.56
CA GLY A 72 -3.95 6.15 -0.97
C GLY A 72 -3.74 7.07 0.23
N THR A 73 -4.59 6.96 1.27
CA THR A 73 -4.42 7.74 2.49
C THR A 73 -3.17 7.34 3.27
N SER A 74 -2.84 6.05 3.32
CA SER A 74 -1.59 5.56 3.92
C SER A 74 -0.36 6.12 3.19
N ALA A 75 -0.38 6.12 1.85
CA ALA A 75 0.70 6.65 1.03
C ALA A 75 0.93 8.14 1.26
N LEU A 76 -0.17 8.91 1.38
CA LEU A 76 -0.10 10.33 1.69
C LEU A 76 0.46 10.59 3.10
N ALA A 77 -0.03 9.86 4.11
CA ALA A 77 0.47 9.96 5.49
C ALA A 77 1.96 9.58 5.58
N PHE A 78 2.36 8.50 4.89
CA PHE A 78 3.74 8.07 4.81
C PHE A 78 4.63 9.12 4.11
N GLY A 79 4.23 9.62 2.94
CA GLY A 79 5.00 10.61 2.20
C GLY A 79 5.18 11.92 2.96
N LEU A 80 4.12 12.40 3.63
CA LEU A 80 4.20 13.57 4.51
C LEU A 80 5.13 13.31 5.69
N SER A 81 4.96 12.20 6.43
CA SER A 81 5.83 11.90 7.58
C SER A 81 7.31 11.74 7.19
N ALA A 82 7.59 11.09 6.06
CA ALA A 82 8.94 10.94 5.53
C ALA A 82 9.56 12.31 5.13
N HIS A 83 8.78 13.21 4.54
CA HIS A 83 9.23 14.56 4.18
C HIS A 83 9.65 15.37 5.42
N TRP A 84 8.89 15.26 6.51
CA TRP A 84 9.19 15.97 7.75
C TRP A 84 10.40 15.41 8.51
N ILE A 85 10.63 14.10 8.48
CA ILE A 85 11.66 13.43 9.31
C ILE A 85 13.02 13.35 8.62
N LEU A 86 13.08 12.98 7.34
CA LEU A 86 14.33 12.60 6.66
C LEU A 86 14.89 13.69 5.73
N ALA A 87 14.46 14.95 5.86
CA ALA A 87 14.76 16.08 4.97
C ALA A 87 13.99 16.03 3.62
N PRO A 88 13.77 17.18 2.96
CA PRO A 88 12.81 17.30 1.88
C PRO A 88 13.26 16.53 0.64
N PHE A 89 12.35 15.69 0.11
CA PHE A 89 12.49 15.15 -1.24
C PHE A 89 12.80 16.29 -2.23
N PRO A 90 13.65 16.08 -3.25
CA PRO A 90 14.02 17.12 -4.21
C PRO A 90 12.79 17.69 -4.95
N TYR A 91 11.75 16.87 -5.16
CA TYR A 91 10.46 17.28 -5.72
C TYR A 91 9.31 16.63 -4.92
N PRO A 92 8.93 17.18 -3.76
CA PRO A 92 7.99 16.52 -2.85
C PRO A 92 6.59 16.43 -3.46
N ASP A 93 6.15 17.47 -4.16
CA ASP A 93 4.82 17.51 -4.81
C ASP A 93 4.67 16.39 -5.84
N VAL A 94 5.72 16.17 -6.64
CA VAL A 94 5.77 15.13 -7.68
C VAL A 94 5.90 13.75 -7.04
N THR A 95 6.86 13.59 -6.11
CA THR A 95 7.18 12.28 -5.52
C THR A 95 6.03 11.75 -4.67
N ILE A 96 5.47 12.58 -3.78
CA ILE A 96 4.36 12.20 -2.91
C ILE A 96 3.08 12.10 -3.72
N GLY A 97 2.80 13.10 -4.58
CA GLY A 97 1.58 13.12 -5.40
C GLY A 97 1.47 11.91 -6.32
N ILE A 98 2.50 11.63 -7.12
CA ILE A 98 2.51 10.48 -8.03
C ILE A 98 2.46 9.17 -7.23
N SER A 99 3.18 9.06 -6.12
CA SER A 99 3.15 7.85 -5.30
C SER A 99 1.78 7.61 -4.67
N THR A 100 1.08 8.64 -4.21
CA THR A 100 -0.27 8.53 -3.65
C THR A 100 -1.28 8.11 -4.73
N VAL A 101 -1.27 8.76 -5.89
CA VAL A 101 -2.16 8.41 -7.01
C VAL A 101 -1.84 7.02 -7.53
N GLY A 102 -0.54 6.70 -7.64
CA GLY A 102 -0.03 5.39 -8.01
C GLY A 102 -0.53 4.31 -7.04
N SER A 103 -0.32 4.48 -5.74
CA SER A 103 -0.78 3.53 -4.71
C SER A 103 -2.29 3.34 -4.76
N PHE A 104 -3.08 4.38 -5.03
CA PHE A 104 -4.53 4.26 -5.18
C PHE A 104 -4.92 3.41 -6.41
N GLY A 105 -4.40 3.75 -7.59
CA GLY A 105 -4.71 3.03 -8.82
C GLY A 105 -4.16 1.60 -8.84
N PHE A 106 -2.98 1.40 -8.23
CA PHE A 106 -2.28 0.12 -8.18
C PHE A 106 -3.09 -0.96 -7.46
N VAL A 107 -3.90 -0.58 -6.46
CA VAL A 107 -4.80 -1.52 -5.77
C VAL A 107 -5.77 -2.16 -6.77
N PHE A 108 -6.39 -1.40 -7.66
CA PHE A 108 -7.37 -1.95 -8.60
C PHE A 108 -6.76 -3.00 -9.55
N VAL A 109 -5.49 -2.82 -9.92
CA VAL A 109 -4.77 -3.76 -10.77
C VAL A 109 -4.36 -5.00 -9.97
N MET A 110 -3.71 -4.80 -8.81
CA MET A 110 -3.12 -5.89 -8.03
C MET A 110 -4.12 -6.70 -7.21
N PHE A 111 -5.22 -6.10 -6.77
CA PHE A 111 -6.19 -6.77 -5.89
C PHE A 111 -6.76 -8.02 -6.55
N ASN A 112 -7.13 -7.94 -7.83
CA ASN A 112 -7.65 -9.09 -8.58
C ASN A 112 -6.59 -10.17 -8.82
N ILE A 113 -5.33 -9.77 -9.05
CA ILE A 113 -4.21 -10.69 -9.27
C ILE A 113 -3.95 -11.48 -7.99
N PHE A 114 -3.81 -10.78 -6.86
CA PHE A 114 -3.58 -11.43 -5.57
C PHE A 114 -4.76 -12.27 -5.12
N TRP A 115 -6.00 -11.80 -5.34
CA TRP A 115 -7.20 -12.58 -5.01
C TRP A 115 -7.21 -13.92 -5.74
N ARG A 116 -6.88 -13.92 -7.04
CA ARG A 116 -6.80 -15.15 -7.84
C ARG A 116 -5.65 -16.06 -7.40
N SER A 117 -4.53 -15.49 -6.97
CA SER A 117 -3.37 -16.28 -6.51
C SER A 117 -3.62 -17.05 -5.22
N LEU A 118 -4.58 -16.62 -4.40
CA LEU A 118 -4.93 -17.31 -3.15
C LEU A 118 -5.81 -18.55 -3.37
N GLY A 119 -6.26 -18.77 -4.62
CA GLY A 119 -7.09 -19.92 -4.98
C GLY A 119 -8.54 -19.82 -4.48
N PRO A 120 -9.38 -20.83 -4.79
CA PRO A 120 -10.75 -20.88 -4.30
C PRO A 120 -10.79 -21.11 -2.78
N LYS A 121 -11.73 -20.45 -2.09
CA LYS A 121 -12.04 -20.75 -0.70
C LYS A 121 -12.54 -22.19 -0.59
N THR A 122 -11.72 -23.08 -0.04
CA THR A 122 -12.17 -24.39 0.43
C THR A 122 -12.90 -24.16 1.76
N ASN A 123 -14.23 -24.30 1.76
CA ASN A 123 -15.06 -24.29 2.96
C ASN A 123 -14.76 -25.49 3.85
#